data_AF-M4H2J7-F1
#
_entry.id   AF-M4H2J7-F1
#
_cell.length_a   1.000
_cell.length_b   1.000
_cell.length_c   1.000
_cell.angle_alpha   90.00
_cell.angle_beta   90.00
_cell.angle_gamma   90.00
#
_symmetry.space_group_name_H-M   'P 1'
#
loop_
_entity.id
_entity.type
_entity.pdbx_description
1 polymer ?
#
loop_
_entity_poly.entity_id
_entity_poly.type
_entity_poly.pdbx_seq_one_letter_code
_entity_poly.pdbx_strand_id
1 'polypeptide(L)' 'VLTKPDLVDRGVEGKVLDVMRNLVYPLKKGYMIVKCRGQQDIQEQLSLTEAFQKEQVFFKDHSYF' A
#
# COMPACT_ATOMS: atom_id res chain seq x y z
N VAL A 1 6.69 4.51 -6.77
CA VAL A 1 5.41 4.28 -6.06
C VAL A 1 5.23 2.77 -5.94
N LEU A 2 4.95 2.27 -4.75
CA LEU A 2 4.63 0.87 -4.48
C LEU A 2 3.10 0.73 -4.45
N THR A 3 2.58 -0.35 -5.02
CA THR A 3 1.15 -0.62 -5.09
C THR A 3 0.85 -2.03 -4.60
N LYS A 4 -0.43 -2.29 -4.31
CA LYS A 4 -0.93 -3.57 -3.80
C LYS A 4 -0.24 -4.03 -2.50
N PRO A 5 -0.18 -3.18 -1.46
CA PRO A 5 0.41 -3.55 -0.17
C PRO A 5 -0.31 -4.72 0.50
N ASP A 6 -1.57 -4.99 0.12
CA ASP A 6 -2.38 -6.11 0.62
C ASP A 6 -1.98 -7.50 0.10
N LEU A 7 -1.18 -7.57 -0.96
CA LEU A 7 -0.67 -8.83 -1.51
C LEU A 7 0.72 -9.18 -0.99
N VAL A 8 1.27 -8.38 -0.07
CA VAL A 8 2.55 -8.65 0.56
C VAL A 8 2.38 -9.85 1.49
N ASP A 9 3.21 -10.88 1.29
CA ASP A 9 3.18 -12.07 2.14
C ASP A 9 3.51 -11.71 3.60
N ARG A 10 2.87 -12.42 4.53
CA ARG A 10 3.17 -12.22 5.95
C ARG A 10 4.59 -12.69 6.26
N GLY A 11 5.36 -11.83 6.93
CA GLY A 11 6.77 -12.04 7.26
C GLY A 11 7.76 -11.34 6.31
N VAL A 12 7.31 -10.73 5.21
CA VAL A 12 8.19 -9.94 4.32
C VAL A 12 7.90 -8.44 4.34
N GLU A 13 6.93 -7.98 5.15
CA GLU A 13 6.54 -6.57 5.28
C GLU A 13 7.74 -5.69 5.68
N GLY A 14 8.64 -6.22 6.52
CA GLY A 14 9.88 -5.53 6.91
C GLY A 14 10.74 -5.12 5.70
N LYS A 15 10.85 -5.98 4.68
CA LYS A 15 11.60 -5.64 3.45
C LYS A 15 10.91 -4.55 2.65
N VAL A 16 9.57 -4.53 2.65
CA VAL A 16 8.80 -3.47 1.98
C VAL A 16 9.02 -2.13 2.69
N LEU A 17 9.09 -2.13 4.02
CA LEU A 17 9.43 -0.94 4.81
C LEU A 17 10.83 -0.42 4.52
N ASP A 18 11.82 -1.30 4.37
CA ASP A 18 13.18 -0.88 4.03
C ASP A 18 13.25 -0.20 2.65
N VAL A 19 12.48 -0.70 1.68
CA VAL A 19 12.32 -0.04 0.38
C VAL A 19 11.63 1.32 0.54
N MET A 20 10.54 1.38 1.30
CA MET A 20 9.81 2.62 1.57
C MET A 20 10.67 3.70 2.24
N ARG A 21 11.50 3.30 3.21
CA ARG A 21 12.45 4.16 3.93
C ARG A 21 13.67 4.53 3.09
N ASN A 22 13.70 4.15 1.81
CA ASN A 22 14.76 4.49 0.88
C ASN A 22 16.12 3.84 1.23
N LEU A 23 16.11 2.71 1.95
CA LEU A 23 17.32 2.05 2.45
C LEU A 23 17.89 1.00 1.49
N VAL A 24 17.05 0.45 0.60
CA VAL A 24 17.47 -0.59 -0.37
C VAL A 24 18.02 0.01 -1.66
N TYR A 25 17.27 0.91 -2.29
CA TYR A 25 17.69 1.61 -3.51
C TYR A 25 17.37 3.10 -3.37
N PRO A 26 18.36 3.96 -3.06
CA PRO A 26 18.08 5.36 -2.77
C PRO A 26 17.59 6.14 -4.01
N LEU A 27 16.37 6.68 -3.92
CA LEU A 27 15.82 7.64 -4.88
C LEU A 27 15.92 9.06 -4.32
N LYS A 28 16.27 10.03 -5.18
CA LYS A 28 16.33 11.46 -4.81
C LYS A 28 15.02 12.01 -4.25
N LYS A 29 13.87 11.44 -4.67
CA LYS A 29 12.53 11.84 -4.22
C LYS A 29 11.88 10.82 -3.27
N GLY A 30 12.58 9.74 -2.92
CA GLY A 30 12.05 8.68 -2.07
C GLY A 30 10.92 7.86 -2.71
N TYR A 31 10.22 7.11 -1.85
CA TYR A 31 9.13 6.20 -2.22
C TYR A 31 7.82 6.61 -1.56
N MET A 32 6.72 6.18 -2.17
CA MET A 32 5.36 6.32 -1.67
C MET A 32 4.63 5.01 -1.93
N ILE A 33 3.79 4.58 -1.00
CA ILE A 33 2.95 3.39 -1.11
C ILE A 33 1.50 3.82 -1.16
N VAL A 34 0.70 3.13 -1.97
CA VAL A 34 -0.72 3.37 -2.10
C VAL A 34 -1.47 2.05 -2.21
N LYS A 35 -2.67 2.00 -1.64
CA LYS A 35 -3.61 0.90 -1.83
C LYS A 35 -4.72 1.37 -2.75
N CYS A 36 -4.76 0.81 -3.96
CA CYS A 36 -5.80 1.10 -4.93
C CYS A 36 -6.95 0.10 -4.85
N ARG A 37 -8.01 0.33 -5.63
CA ARG A 37 -9.12 -0.62 -5.80
C ARG A 37 -8.60 -1.97 -6.30
N GLY A 38 -8.98 -3.04 -5.61
CA GLY A 38 -8.70 -4.41 -6.03
C GLY A 38 -9.58 -4.83 -7.21
N GLN A 39 -9.36 -6.05 -7.71
CA GLN A 39 -10.15 -6.59 -8.82
C GLN A 39 -11.64 -6.68 -8.48
N GLN A 40 -11.97 -7.04 -7.24
CA GLN A 40 -13.35 -7.12 -6.75
C GLN A 40 -13.99 -5.73 -6.61
N ASP A 41 -13.29 -4.77 -6.00
CA ASP A 41 -13.80 -3.38 -5.85
C ASP A 41 -14.11 -2.74 -7.22
N ILE A 42 -13.35 -3.08 -8.26
CA ILE A 42 -13.60 -2.62 -9.63
C ILE A 42 -14.88 -3.26 -10.19
N GLN A 43 -15.08 -4.55 -9.97
CA GLN A 43 -16.28 -5.28 -10.43
C GLN A 43 -17.54 -4.77 -9.72
N GLU A 44 -17.44 -4.45 -8.43
CA GLU A 44 -18.52 -3.86 -7.62
C GLU A 44 -18.71 -2.35 -7.87
N GLN A 45 -17.93 -1.75 -8.78
CA GLN A 45 -17.97 -0.31 -9.10
C GLN A 45 -17.82 0.61 -7.87
N LEU A 46 -16.96 0.21 -6.93
CA LEU A 46 -16.70 0.97 -5.72
C LEU A 46 -16.24 2.40 -6.03
N SER A 47 -16.84 3.38 -5.35
CA SER A 47 -16.55 4.79 -5.59
C SER A 47 -15.13 5.15 -5.19
N LEU A 48 -14.60 6.24 -5.74
CA LEU A 48 -13.26 6.72 -5.38
C LEU A 48 -13.19 7.15 -3.91
N THR A 49 -14.27 7.73 -3.37
CA THR A 49 -14.34 8.15 -1.97
C THR A 49 -14.28 6.96 -1.03
N GLU A 50 -15.00 5.88 -1.33
CA GLU A 50 -14.95 4.64 -0.55
C GLU A 50 -13.58 3.96 -0.67
N ALA A 51 -12.96 3.97 -1.86
CA ALA A 51 -11.62 3.43 -2.04
C ALA A 51 -10.59 4.17 -1.19
N PHE A 52 -10.70 5.50 -1.12
CA PHE A 52 -9.83 6.33 -0.28
C PHE A 52 -10.04 6.09 1.22
N GLN A 53 -11.29 5.83 1.65
CA GLN A 53 -11.57 5.44 3.03
C GLN A 53 -10.95 4.06 3.35
N LYS A 54 -11.11 3.07 2.45
CA LYS A 54 -10.49 1.75 2.61
C LYS A 54 -8.96 1.83 2.67
N GLU A 55 -8.35 2.69 1.86
CA GLU A 55 -6.91 2.95 1.89
C GLU A 55 -6.47 3.50 3.26
N GLN A 56 -7.15 4.53 3.76
CA GLN A 56 -6.85 5.11 5.07
C GLN A 56 -7.00 4.10 6.22
N VAL A 57 -8.06 3.28 6.19
CA VAL A 57 -8.29 2.24 7.20
C VAL A 57 -7.18 1.19 7.14
N PHE A 58 -6.82 0.73 5.94
CA PHE A 58 -5.74 -0.24 5.76
C PHE A 58 -4.42 0.25 6.37
N PHE A 59 -4.00 1.48 6.09
CA PHE A 59 -2.74 2.00 6.63
C PHE A 59 -2.81 2.37 8.11
N LYS A 60 -3.98 2.70 8.66
CA LYS A 60 -4.13 2.96 10.11
C LYS A 60 -4.08 1.69 10.95
N ASP A 61 -4.68 0.61 10.45
CA ASP A 61 -4.85 -0.62 11.21
C ASP A 61 -3.68 -1.60 11.02
N HIS A 62 -2.89 -1.45 9.96
CA HIS A 62 -1.83 -2.39 9.67
C HIS A 62 -0.55 -2.10 10.47
N SER A 63 -0.19 -3.00 11.38
CA SER A 63 0.93 -2.81 12.33
C SER A 63 2.31 -2.55 11.72
N TYR A 64 2.49 -2.79 10.43
CA TYR A 64 3.75 -2.58 9.73
C TYR A 64 3.78 -1.29 8.91
N PHE A 65 2.64 -0.85 8.35
CA PHE A 65 2.60 0.29 7.42
C PHE A 65 2.15 1.59 8.07
#